data_AF-A0A4Z0HVI6-F1
#
_entry.id   AF-A0A4Z0HVI6-F1
#
_cell.length_a   1.000
_cell.length_b   1.000
_cell.length_c   1.000
_cell.angle_alpha   90.00
_cell.angle_beta   90.00
_cell.angle_gamma   90.00
#
_symmetry.space_group_name_H-M   'P 1'
#
loop_
_entity.id
_entity.type
_entity.pdbx_description
1 polymer ?
#
loop_
_entity_poly.entity_id
_entity_poly.type
_entity_poly.pdbx_seq_one_letter_code
_entity_poly.pdbx_strand_id
1 'polypeptide(L)'
;MNTVLYFSVYGAVYETRAYTTADIDQLVHDHGLHCLTSADRQFDFWFSPSTHSCQRHVNRKATELLLATTAFTPKTVPLLRGCVVVATHDTDGELDGLSWQQLELLARRDRSLTTSQKRALGRHINRADGRRIDPLIPAARCDGSHHIAVSRVRATSRRAWAD
;
A
#
# COMPACT_ATOMS: atom_id res chain seq x y z
N MET A 1 6.24 14.43 13.92
CA MET A 1 5.76 14.75 12.55
C MET A 1 5.43 13.41 11.93
N ASN A 2 4.14 13.15 11.67
CA ASN A 2 3.68 11.80 11.34
C ASN A 2 3.67 11.64 9.82
N THR A 3 4.88 11.55 9.27
CA THR A 3 5.09 11.40 7.84
C THR A 3 4.95 9.93 7.46
N VAL A 4 4.17 9.62 6.43
CA VAL A 4 4.08 8.27 5.85
C VAL A 4 4.38 8.35 4.36
N LEU A 5 4.88 7.25 3.79
CA LEU A 5 5.15 7.17 2.35
C LEU A 5 3.97 6.50 1.67
N TYR A 6 3.30 7.22 0.78
CA TYR A 6 2.25 6.68 -0.07
C TYR A 6 2.83 6.35 -1.45
N PHE A 7 2.71 5.09 -1.84
CA PHE A 7 3.11 4.59 -3.13
C PHE A 7 1.87 4.44 -4.01
N SER A 8 1.79 5.24 -5.06
CA SER A 8 0.82 5.03 -6.14
C SER A 8 1.29 3.92 -7.06
N VAL A 9 0.34 3.18 -7.65
CA VAL A 9 0.65 2.14 -8.64
C VAL A 9 1.37 2.71 -9.87
N TYR A 10 1.06 3.96 -10.22
CA TYR A 10 1.66 4.65 -11.37
C TYR A 10 3.08 5.18 -11.09
N GLY A 11 3.66 4.83 -9.93
CA GLY A 11 5.08 5.00 -9.64
C GLY A 11 5.46 6.30 -8.94
N ALA A 12 4.51 7.22 -8.72
CA ALA A 12 4.74 8.36 -7.86
C ALA A 12 4.73 7.92 -6.39
N VAL A 13 5.77 8.30 -5.66
CA VAL A 13 5.86 8.16 -4.21
C VAL A 13 5.65 9.54 -3.62
N TYR A 14 4.63 9.67 -2.78
CA TYR A 14 4.31 10.92 -2.12
C TYR A 14 4.61 10.79 -0.63
N GLU A 15 5.28 11.81 -0.09
CA GLU A 15 5.27 12.04 1.34
C GLU A 15 3.87 12.56 1.70
N THR A 16 3.15 11.84 2.55
CA THR A 16 1.85 12.29 3.06
C THR A 16 1.83 12.23 4.57
N ARG A 17 0.79 12.82 5.16
CA ARG A 17 0.56 12.79 6.60
C ARG A 17 -0.62 11.87 6.86
N ALA A 18 -0.40 10.86 7.70
CA ALA A 18 -1.46 10.04 8.27
C ALA A 18 -1.22 10.01 9.78
N TYR A 19 -2.25 10.29 10.54
CA TYR A 19 -2.15 10.41 12.00
C TYR A 19 -2.82 9.22 12.70
N THR A 20 -3.66 8.47 11.97
CA THR A 20 -4.32 7.27 12.47
C THR A 20 -4.39 6.19 11.39
N THR A 21 -4.56 4.94 11.83
CA THR A 21 -4.84 3.80 10.95
C THR A 21 -6.09 4.03 10.08
N ALA A 22 -7.09 4.76 10.60
CA ALA A 22 -8.28 5.14 9.84
C ALA A 22 -7.98 6.12 8.68
N ASP A 23 -6.97 6.97 8.84
CA ASP A 23 -6.49 7.83 7.74
C ASP A 23 -5.81 7.00 6.65
N ILE A 24 -5.13 5.90 7.03
CA ILE A 24 -4.54 4.96 6.07
C ILE A 24 -5.64 4.18 5.33
N ASP A 25 -6.67 3.71 6.04
CA ASP A 25 -7.85 3.09 5.42
C ASP A 25 -8.49 4.02 4.38
N GLN A 26 -8.63 5.31 4.72
CA GLN A 26 -9.12 6.32 3.77
C GLN A 26 -8.16 6.52 2.60
N LEU A 27 -6.84 6.54 2.82
CA LEU A 27 -5.84 6.71 1.76
C LEU A 27 -5.81 5.53 0.80
N VAL A 28 -5.90 4.31 1.32
CA VAL A 28 -5.90 3.07 0.54
C VAL A 28 -7.28 2.79 -0.07
N HIS A 29 -8.31 3.59 0.29
CA HIS A 29 -9.65 3.63 -0.32
C HIS A 29 -10.35 2.27 -0.38
N ASP A 30 -10.22 1.42 0.65
CA ASP A 30 -10.83 0.08 0.64
C ASP A 30 -11.12 -0.53 2.00
N HIS A 31 -12.20 -1.31 2.03
CA HIS A 31 -12.66 -2.09 3.18
C HIS A 31 -11.92 -3.43 3.31
N GLY A 32 -10.63 -3.40 3.68
CA GLY A 32 -9.90 -4.64 3.98
C GLY A 32 -8.39 -4.50 4.05
N LEU A 33 -7.85 -3.53 4.79
CA LEU A 33 -6.43 -3.25 4.84
C LEU A 33 -5.61 -4.44 5.38
N HIS A 34 -4.63 -4.89 4.61
CA HIS A 34 -3.62 -5.85 5.07
C HIS A 34 -2.32 -5.14 5.43
N CYS A 35 -1.64 -5.65 6.44
CA CYS A 35 -0.33 -5.20 6.87
C CYS A 35 0.70 -6.32 6.67
N LEU A 36 1.84 -5.97 6.10
CA LEU A 36 3.05 -6.78 6.12
C LEU A 36 4.18 -6.01 6.80
N THR A 37 4.77 -6.60 7.82
CA THR A 37 5.86 -5.98 8.56
C THR A 37 7.22 -6.41 8.01
N SER A 38 8.18 -5.49 7.99
CA SER A 38 9.57 -5.73 7.58
C SER A 38 10.27 -6.74 8.50
N ALA A 39 11.39 -7.31 8.04
CA ALA A 39 12.08 -8.34 8.81
C ALA A 39 12.68 -7.82 10.13
N ASP A 40 13.03 -6.53 10.17
CA ASP A 40 13.53 -5.81 11.35
C ASP A 40 12.40 -5.28 12.25
N ARG A 41 11.13 -5.53 11.90
CA ARG A 41 9.93 -5.03 12.60
C ARG A 41 9.86 -3.52 12.72
N GLN A 42 10.56 -2.79 11.86
CA GLN A 42 10.57 -1.33 11.89
C GLN A 42 9.55 -0.69 10.95
N PHE A 43 9.11 -1.41 9.91
CA PHE A 43 8.29 -0.84 8.86
C PHE A 43 7.10 -1.72 8.57
N ASP A 44 5.94 -1.09 8.42
CA ASP A 44 4.71 -1.73 8.02
C ASP A 44 4.29 -1.28 6.64
N PHE A 45 3.88 -2.24 5.83
CA PHE A 45 3.38 -2.06 4.49
C PHE A 45 1.88 -2.33 4.51
N TRP A 46 1.11 -1.26 4.48
CA TRP A 46 -0.34 -1.29 4.49
C TRP A 46 -0.86 -1.21 3.06
N PHE A 47 -1.65 -2.19 2.64
CA PHE A 47 -2.17 -2.30 1.28
C PHE A 47 -3.55 -2.94 1.24
N SER A 48 -4.32 -2.65 0.20
CA SER A 48 -5.61 -3.31 -0.02
C SER A 48 -5.42 -4.60 -0.82
N PRO A 49 -6.10 -5.71 -0.44
CA PRO A 49 -6.20 -6.92 -1.23
C PRO A 49 -7.16 -6.77 -2.40
N SER A 50 -7.96 -5.69 -2.42
CA SER A 50 -9.06 -5.52 -3.35
C SER A 50 -8.54 -5.38 -4.78
N THR A 51 -9.29 -5.98 -5.70
CA THR A 51 -8.86 -6.20 -7.10
C THR A 51 -9.72 -5.40 -8.08
N HIS A 52 -10.31 -4.30 -7.61
CA HIS A 52 -11.11 -3.43 -8.46
C HIS A 52 -10.18 -2.67 -9.42
N SER A 53 -10.38 -2.91 -10.72
CA SER A 53 -9.79 -2.26 -11.89
C SER A 53 -8.37 -1.67 -11.73
N CYS A 54 -8.22 -0.48 -11.13
CA CYS A 54 -6.96 0.24 -10.96
C CYS A 54 -5.99 -0.41 -9.94
N GLN A 55 -6.51 -1.18 -8.97
CA GLN A 55 -5.72 -1.87 -7.96
C GLN A 55 -5.23 -3.24 -8.41
N ARG A 56 -5.56 -3.67 -9.64
CA ARG A 56 -5.03 -4.92 -10.20
C ARG A 56 -3.53 -4.86 -10.45
N HIS A 57 -2.98 -3.67 -10.66
CA HIS A 57 -1.59 -3.51 -11.01
C HIS A 57 -0.68 -3.67 -9.79
N VAL A 58 0.46 -4.34 -10.00
CA VAL A 58 1.50 -4.46 -8.97
C VAL A 58 2.15 -3.11 -8.77
N ASN A 59 2.21 -2.67 -7.51
CA ASN A 59 2.99 -1.53 -7.09
C ASN A 59 4.47 -1.94 -7.05
N ARG A 60 5.13 -1.77 -8.20
CA ARG A 60 6.53 -2.17 -8.38
C ARG A 60 7.44 -1.52 -7.34
N LYS A 61 7.22 -0.25 -7.02
CA LYS A 61 8.06 0.50 -6.08
C LYS A 61 7.89 0.05 -4.64
N ALA A 62 6.65 -0.13 -4.19
CA ALA A 62 6.40 -0.68 -2.86
C ALA A 62 6.94 -2.12 -2.73
N THR A 63 6.80 -2.94 -3.78
CA THR A 63 7.31 -4.31 -3.79
C THR A 63 8.85 -4.37 -3.82
N GLU A 64 9.51 -3.45 -4.55
CA GLU A 64 10.96 -3.27 -4.47
C GLU A 64 11.38 -2.92 -3.03
N LEU A 65 10.73 -1.95 -2.41
CA LEU A 65 11.05 -1.55 -1.05
C LEU A 65 10.83 -2.70 -0.05
N LEU A 66 9.74 -3.44 -0.16
CA LEU A 66 9.49 -4.64 0.65
C LEU A 66 10.60 -5.67 0.48
N LEU A 67 11.04 -5.94 -0.75
CA LEU A 67 12.17 -6.84 -1.02
C LEU A 67 13.47 -6.33 -0.38
N ALA A 68 13.68 -5.01 -0.31
CA ALA A 68 14.87 -4.41 0.25
C ALA A 68 14.90 -4.42 1.80
N THR A 69 13.73 -4.45 2.44
CA THR A 69 13.58 -4.38 3.91
C THR A 69 13.24 -5.73 4.54
N THR A 70 13.06 -6.78 3.74
CA THR A 70 12.74 -8.13 4.22
C THR A 70 13.76 -9.17 3.76
N ALA A 71 13.67 -10.37 4.32
CA ALA A 71 14.47 -11.52 3.92
C ALA A 71 13.91 -12.27 2.70
N PHE A 72 12.88 -11.73 2.02
CA PHE A 72 12.32 -12.37 0.85
C PHE A 72 13.31 -12.41 -0.31
N THR A 73 13.10 -13.36 -1.22
CA THR A 73 13.84 -13.41 -2.49
C THR A 73 13.02 -12.72 -3.58
N PRO A 74 13.63 -12.26 -4.69
CA PRO A 74 12.89 -11.65 -5.79
C PRO A 74 11.80 -12.55 -6.42
N LYS A 75 11.84 -13.85 -6.17
CA LYS A 75 10.88 -14.85 -6.67
C LYS A 75 9.75 -15.16 -5.66
N THR A 76 9.97 -14.90 -4.37
CA THR A 76 9.06 -15.29 -3.29
C THR A 76 8.42 -14.10 -2.59
N VAL A 77 8.92 -12.88 -2.84
CA VAL A 77 8.34 -11.66 -2.27
C VAL A 77 6.86 -11.54 -2.66
N PRO A 78 5.97 -11.25 -1.68
CA PRO A 78 4.58 -10.91 -1.96
C PRO A 78 4.50 -9.70 -2.88
N LEU A 79 3.64 -9.78 -3.89
CA LEU A 79 3.43 -8.66 -4.81
C LEU A 79 2.39 -7.72 -4.22
N LEU A 80 2.83 -6.54 -3.79
CA LEU A 80 1.94 -5.51 -3.29
C LEU A 80 1.19 -4.89 -4.47
N ARG A 81 -0.13 -4.90 -4.43
CA ARG A 81 -1.01 -4.39 -5.49
C ARG A 81 -1.75 -3.15 -5.01
N GLY A 82 -2.15 -2.31 -5.95
CA GLY A 82 -2.84 -1.07 -5.60
C GLY A 82 -1.93 -0.06 -4.87
N CYS A 83 -2.58 0.85 -4.15
CA CYS A 83 -1.88 1.86 -3.37
C CYS A 83 -1.33 1.23 -2.09
N VAL A 84 -0.11 1.59 -1.74
CA VAL A 84 0.57 1.07 -0.55
C VAL A 84 1.01 2.23 0.31
N VAL A 85 0.72 2.17 1.60
CA VAL A 85 1.28 3.09 2.59
C VAL A 85 2.37 2.37 3.36
N VAL A 86 3.51 3.03 3.50
CA VAL A 86 4.61 2.57 4.35
C VAL A 86 4.73 3.52 5.53
N ALA A 87 4.71 2.94 6.72
CA ALA A 87 4.81 3.66 7.99
C ALA A 87 5.57 2.82 9.03
N THR A 88 5.75 3.36 10.24
CA THR A 88 6.22 2.59 11.39
C THR A 88 5.05 2.31 12.32
N HIS A 89 5.28 1.50 13.35
CA HIS A 89 4.37 1.39 14.48
C HIS A 89 5.10 1.72 15.78
N ASP A 90 4.35 2.18 16.77
CA ASP A 90 4.85 2.35 18.13
C ASP A 90 4.88 1.02 18.91
N THR A 91 5.27 1.05 20.18
CA THR A 91 5.36 -0.16 21.03
C THR A 91 4.01 -0.83 21.26
N ASP A 92 2.91 -0.12 21.05
CA ASP A 92 1.56 -0.61 21.20
C ASP A 92 1.01 -1.19 19.88
N GLY A 93 1.79 -1.11 18.79
CA GLY A 93 1.43 -1.61 17.46
C GLY A 93 0.54 -0.65 16.68
N GLU A 94 0.37 0.59 17.16
CA GLU A 94 -0.38 1.63 16.48
C GLU A 94 0.48 2.37 15.47
N LEU A 95 -0.16 2.95 14.46
CA LEU A 95 0.51 3.71 13.42
C LEU A 95 1.40 4.81 14.02
N ASP A 96 2.68 4.76 13.69
CA ASP A 96 3.63 5.84 13.93
C ASP A 96 4.20 6.38 12.59
N GLY A 97 4.59 7.65 12.62
CA GLY A 97 5.21 8.30 11.48
C GLY A 97 6.66 7.88 11.27
N LEU A 98 7.07 7.89 10.01
CA LEU A 98 8.47 7.77 9.61
C LEU A 98 9.24 9.03 10.03
N SER A 99 10.20 8.85 10.92
CA SER A 99 11.24 9.84 11.18
C SER A 99 12.16 10.03 9.96
N TRP A 100 12.89 11.15 9.93
CA TRP A 100 13.88 11.41 8.87
C TRP A 100 14.93 10.30 8.75
N GLN A 101 15.41 9.77 9.88
CA GLN A 101 16.40 8.70 9.89
C GLN A 101 15.86 7.40 9.27
N GLN A 102 14.58 7.09 9.54
CA GLN A 102 13.87 5.95 8.95
C GLN A 102 13.65 6.13 7.45
N LEU A 103 13.28 7.34 7.00
CA LEU A 103 13.19 7.66 5.57
C LEU A 103 14.53 7.47 4.85
N GLU A 104 15.61 7.95 5.46
CA GLU A 104 16.95 7.77 4.90
C GLU A 104 17.37 6.30 4.87
N LEU A 105 16.99 5.52 5.89
CA LEU A 105 17.21 4.07 5.93
C LEU A 105 16.46 3.38 4.79
N LEU A 106 15.17 3.67 4.58
CA LEU A 106 14.39 3.13 3.47
C LEU A 106 15.03 3.48 2.11
N ALA A 107 15.45 4.73 1.93
CA ALA A 107 16.13 5.17 0.71
C ALA A 107 17.47 4.45 0.48
N ARG A 108 18.26 4.22 1.55
CA ARG A 108 19.49 3.42 1.47
C ARG A 108 19.21 1.96 1.11
N ARG A 109 18.17 1.35 1.71
CA ARG A 109 17.76 -0.03 1.43
C ARG A 109 17.31 -0.19 -0.02
N ASP A 110 16.44 0.69 -0.52
CA ASP A 110 16.00 0.64 -1.93
C ASP A 110 17.16 0.77 -2.93
N ARG A 111 18.15 1.63 -2.61
CA ARG A 111 19.37 1.76 -3.42
C ARG A 111 20.29 0.54 -3.35
N SER A 112 20.24 -0.24 -2.28
CA SER A 112 21.05 -1.46 -2.12
C SER A 112 20.60 -2.61 -3.03
N LEU A 113 19.38 -2.54 -3.58
CA LEU A 113 18.88 -3.55 -4.51
C LEU A 113 19.69 -3.57 -5.81
N THR A 114 20.31 -4.71 -6.07
CA THR A 114 21.09 -4.93 -7.29
C THR A 114 20.21 -4.95 -8.54
N THR A 115 20.80 -4.62 -9.68
CA THR A 115 20.14 -4.71 -11.00
C THR A 115 19.61 -6.13 -11.27
N SER A 116 20.33 -7.16 -10.81
CA SER A 116 19.90 -8.56 -10.96
C SER A 116 18.63 -8.86 -10.17
N GLN A 117 18.54 -8.39 -8.91
CA GLN A 117 17.34 -8.53 -8.08
C GLN A 117 16.16 -7.79 -8.72
N LYS A 118 16.35 -6.54 -9.18
CA LYS A 118 15.31 -5.76 -9.87
C LYS A 118 14.80 -6.44 -11.14
N ARG A 119 15.69 -7.07 -11.93
CA ARG A 119 15.32 -7.85 -13.11
C ARG A 119 14.59 -9.14 -12.74
N ALA A 120 15.05 -9.86 -11.72
CA ALA A 120 14.39 -11.06 -11.24
C ALA A 120 12.98 -10.78 -10.71
N LEU A 121 12.81 -9.68 -9.97
CA LEU A 121 11.51 -9.18 -9.52
C LEU A 121 10.63 -8.79 -10.72
N GLY A 122 11.17 -8.08 -11.71
CA GLY A 122 10.42 -7.76 -12.94
C GLY A 122 9.88 -9.00 -13.63
N ARG A 123 10.67 -10.09 -13.71
CA ARG A 123 10.18 -11.38 -14.23
C ARG A 123 9.11 -12.02 -13.35
N HIS A 124 9.20 -11.88 -12.03
CA HIS A 124 8.18 -12.38 -11.09
C HIS A 124 6.85 -11.64 -11.29
N ILE A 125 6.89 -10.31 -11.38
CA ILE A 125 5.73 -9.46 -11.68
C ILE A 125 5.11 -9.86 -13.01
N ASN A 126 5.89 -9.91 -14.09
CA ASN A 126 5.38 -10.25 -15.42
C ASN A 126 4.73 -11.64 -15.47
N ARG A 127 5.26 -12.62 -14.73
CA ARG A 127 4.62 -13.95 -14.63
C ARG A 127 3.29 -13.89 -13.87
N ALA A 128 3.24 -13.13 -12.78
CA ALA A 128 2.03 -13.00 -11.98
C ALA A 128 0.91 -12.25 -12.72
N ASP A 129 1.27 -11.26 -13.53
CA ASP A 129 0.33 -10.51 -14.36
C ASP A 129 -0.07 -11.33 -15.60
N GLY A 130 0.88 -12.01 -16.27
CA GLY A 130 0.59 -12.88 -17.42
C GLY A 130 -0.33 -14.06 -17.09
N ARG A 131 -0.26 -14.63 -15.88
CA ARG A 131 -1.19 -15.67 -15.40
C ARG A 131 -2.63 -15.18 -15.23
N ARG A 132 -2.89 -13.87 -15.23
CA ARG A 132 -4.23 -13.29 -15.07
C ARG A 132 -4.82 -12.73 -16.38
N ILE A 133 -4.07 -12.72 -17.48
CA ILE A 133 -4.55 -12.31 -18.82
C ILE A 133 -5.18 -13.52 -19.59
N ASP A 134 -5.55 -14.60 -18.89
CA ASP A 134 -6.50 -15.59 -19.43
C ASP A 134 -7.95 -15.12 -19.13
N PRO A 135 -8.90 -15.27 -20.08
CA PRO A 135 -9.91 -14.25 -20.35
C PRO A 135 -11.11 -14.31 -19.40
N LEU A 136 -11.24 -13.30 -18.56
CA LEU A 136 -12.54 -12.82 -18.08
C LEU A 136 -12.84 -11.48 -18.76
N ILE A 137 -13.59 -11.59 -19.86
CA ILE A 137 -14.60 -10.68 -20.42
C ILE A 137 -14.29 -9.16 -20.36
N PRO A 138 -14.30 -8.43 -21.49
CA PRO A 138 -14.01 -7.00 -21.52
C PRO A 138 -15.18 -6.21 -20.91
N ALA A 139 -15.09 -5.89 -19.62
CA ALA A 139 -16.00 -4.97 -18.98
C ALA A 139 -15.46 -3.55 -19.07
N ALA A 140 -16.13 -2.78 -19.95
CA ALA A 140 -16.35 -1.34 -19.90
C ALA A 140 -15.14 -0.41 -19.75
N ARG A 141 -14.97 0.40 -20.79
CA ARG A 141 -14.24 1.67 -20.76
C ARG A 141 -14.60 2.43 -19.48
N CYS A 142 -13.61 2.76 -18.67
CA CYS A 142 -13.76 3.80 -17.66
C CYS A 142 -13.78 5.15 -18.37
N ASP A 143 -14.91 5.45 -19.02
CA ASP A 143 -15.35 6.82 -19.19
C ASP A 143 -16.09 7.17 -17.89
N GLY A 144 -15.66 8.23 -17.23
CA GLY A 144 -16.10 8.54 -15.90
C GLY A 144 -15.61 9.90 -15.45
N SER A 145 -15.97 10.94 -16.19
CA SER A 145 -16.16 12.26 -15.59
C SER A 145 -17.28 12.13 -14.55
N HIS A 146 -16.96 12.14 -13.26
CA HIS A 146 -17.99 12.16 -12.22
C HIS A 146 -17.78 13.28 -11.21
N HIS A 147 -18.65 14.27 -11.40
CA HIS A 147 -19.13 15.24 -10.45
C HIS A 147 -19.21 14.69 -9.02
N ILE A 148 -18.72 15.50 -8.10
CA ILE A 148 -18.92 15.40 -6.67
C ILE A 148 -20.43 15.46 -6.37
N ALA A 149 -20.99 14.38 -5.85
CA ALA A 149 -22.22 14.40 -5.08
C ALA A 149 -21.93 13.81 -3.69
N VAL A 150 -21.72 14.72 -2.74
CA VAL A 150 -21.54 14.42 -1.31
C VAL A 150 -22.84 13.83 -0.77
N SER A 151 -22.83 12.57 -0.35
CA SER A 151 -23.90 12.01 0.49
C SER A 151 -23.38 11.87 1.91
N ARG A 152 -23.87 12.74 2.80
CA ARG A 152 -23.66 12.66 4.25
C ARG A 152 -24.46 11.48 4.79
N VAL A 153 -23.79 10.55 5.48
CA VAL A 153 -24.45 9.70 6.46
C VAL A 153 -24.04 10.15 7.85
N ARG A 154 -25.04 10.65 8.57
CA ARG A 154 -25.00 11.10 9.97
C ARG A 154 -24.61 9.94 10.89
N ALA A 155 -23.60 10.18 11.73
CA ALA A 155 -23.42 9.43 12.96
C ALA A 155 -24.69 9.52 13.81
N THR A 156 -25.31 8.39 14.10
CA THR A 156 -26.41 8.31 15.07
C THR A 156 -25.84 7.91 16.42
N SER A 157 -25.73 8.90 17.31
CA SER A 157 -25.67 8.64 18.74
C SER A 157 -26.98 8.00 19.20
N ARG A 158 -26.95 6.92 19.97
CA ARG A 158 -28.09 6.51 20.80
C ARG A 158 -27.79 6.82 22.27
N ARG A 159 -28.53 7.78 22.78
CA ARG A 159 -28.77 8.05 24.19
C ARG A 159 -29.80 7.04 24.70
N ALA A 160 -29.61 6.48 25.88
CA ALA A 160 -30.68 5.84 26.64
C ALA A 160 -30.54 6.29 28.11
N TRP A 161 -31.54 7.01 28.60
CA TRP A 161 -31.84 7.31 30.00
C TRP A 161 -33.36 7.19 30.17
N ALA A 162 -33.77 6.52 31.24
CA ALA A 162 -35.01 6.60 32.04
C ALA A 162 -35.20 5.23 32.70
N ASP A 163 -35.56 5.11 33.98
CA ASP A 163 -36.43 6.00 34.78
C ASP A 163 -35.76 6.69 35.98
#